data_AF-A0A9P4Q3S0-F1
#
_entry.id   AF-A0A9P4Q3S0-F1
#
_cell.length_a   1.000
_cell.length_b   1.000
_cell.length_c   1.000
_cell.angle_alpha   90.00
_cell.angle_beta   90.00
_cell.angle_gamma   90.00
#
_symmetry.space_group_name_H-M   'P 1'
#
loop_
_entity.id
_entity.type
_entity.pdbx_description
1 polymer ?
#
loop_
_entity_poly.entity_id
_entity_poly.type
_entity_poly.pdbx_seq_one_letter_code
_entity_poly.pdbx_strand_id
1 'polypeptide(L)'
;SPPPPAQYRSSVSFDTFSNPSASDFTLTLNRKHKDYAYTKRSRTFLCGTDTNDYSDTALEWLIDELVDDGDEVVCLRVVEKDSREAIRWQGGHGEKGYRLEAERFLESIEKKNTDDRAISLVLEFAVGKVHDMIQRMIRIYEPAMLVVGTRGRSLTGYSGLLSSGSVSKYCLQHSPVPVIVVRPSSKREKKKRKRLRDPSRTGYRDILDKA
;
A
#
# COMPACT_ATOMS: atom_id res chain seq x y z
N SER A 1 10.52 27.12 -10.89
CA SER A 1 10.05 26.07 -11.80
C SER A 1 9.87 24.81 -11.01
N PRO A 2 8.80 24.01 -11.19
CA PRO A 2 8.74 22.68 -10.59
C PRO A 2 9.94 21.86 -11.09
N PRO A 3 10.49 20.95 -10.27
CA PRO A 3 11.54 20.06 -10.71
C PRO A 3 11.08 19.23 -11.92
N PRO A 4 11.99 18.87 -12.84
CA PRO A 4 11.65 17.96 -13.93
C PRO A 4 11.11 16.64 -13.36
N PRO A 5 10.19 15.95 -14.06
CA PRO A 5 9.62 14.70 -13.58
C PRO A 5 10.70 13.62 -13.42
N ALA A 6 10.55 12.82 -12.37
CA ALA A 6 11.45 11.73 -12.03
C ALA A 6 11.66 10.77 -13.20
N GLN A 7 12.92 10.48 -13.50
CA GLN A 7 13.29 9.63 -14.64
C GLN A 7 13.47 8.19 -14.19
N TYR A 8 12.46 7.36 -14.44
CA TYR A 8 12.49 5.93 -14.12
C TYR A 8 12.86 5.07 -15.33
N ARG A 9 13.60 3.99 -15.07
CA ARG A 9 13.83 2.89 -16.03
C ARG A 9 12.82 1.78 -15.76
N SER A 10 12.06 1.41 -16.78
CA SER A 10 11.08 0.33 -16.72
C SER A 10 11.73 -1.04 -16.94
N SER A 11 11.33 -2.02 -16.15
CA SER A 11 11.66 -3.43 -16.38
C SER A 11 10.54 -4.34 -15.88
N VAL A 12 10.47 -5.55 -16.44
CA VAL A 12 9.59 -6.63 -15.98
C VAL A 12 10.50 -7.68 -15.37
N SER A 13 10.27 -8.02 -14.10
CA SER A 13 11.12 -8.99 -13.39
C SER A 13 10.57 -10.41 -13.48
N PHE A 14 9.24 -10.54 -13.45
CA PHE A 14 8.58 -11.85 -13.43
C PHE A 14 7.14 -11.73 -13.96
N ASP A 15 6.72 -12.64 -14.84
CA ASP A 15 5.35 -12.71 -15.35
C ASP A 15 4.94 -14.18 -15.50
N THR A 16 4.08 -14.66 -14.60
CA THR A 16 3.55 -16.03 -14.67
C THR A 16 2.18 -16.12 -15.31
N PHE A 17 1.55 -14.99 -15.64
CA PHE A 17 0.22 -14.99 -16.26
C PHE A 17 0.25 -15.56 -17.69
N SER A 18 1.40 -15.47 -18.35
CA SER A 18 1.66 -16.08 -19.66
C SER A 18 1.79 -17.61 -19.62
N ASN A 19 1.90 -18.21 -18.42
CA ASN A 19 2.13 -19.65 -18.25
C ASN A 19 0.85 -20.39 -17.79
N PRO A 20 0.21 -21.19 -18.67
CA PRO A 20 -1.00 -21.95 -18.32
C PRO A 20 -0.79 -23.02 -17.24
N SER A 21 0.45 -23.45 -16.99
CA SER A 21 0.79 -24.44 -15.96
C SER A 21 1.17 -23.81 -14.62
N ALA A 22 1.17 -22.48 -14.51
CA ALA A 22 1.49 -21.80 -13.26
C ALA A 22 0.38 -22.01 -12.23
N SER A 23 0.76 -22.42 -11.02
CA SER A 23 -0.18 -22.57 -9.90
C SER A 23 -0.67 -21.22 -9.36
N ASP A 24 0.13 -20.17 -9.57
CA ASP A 24 -0.11 -18.81 -9.08
C ASP A 24 0.06 -17.78 -10.20
N PHE A 25 -0.91 -16.88 -10.34
CA PHE A 25 -0.91 -15.80 -11.33
C PHE A 25 -0.36 -14.53 -10.68
N THR A 26 0.89 -14.19 -11.03
CA THR A 26 1.65 -13.07 -10.47
C THR A 26 2.39 -12.33 -11.59
N LEU A 27 2.37 -11.00 -11.52
CA LEU A 27 3.11 -10.09 -12.38
C LEU A 27 3.92 -9.13 -11.51
N THR A 28 5.22 -9.08 -11.73
CA THR A 28 6.15 -8.17 -11.06
C THR A 28 6.66 -7.14 -12.05
N LEU A 29 6.26 -5.88 -11.85
CA LEU A 29 6.76 -4.74 -12.61
C LEU A 29 7.74 -3.93 -11.75
N ASN A 30 8.80 -3.40 -12.35
CA ASN A 30 9.79 -2.59 -11.64
C ASN A 30 10.02 -1.24 -12.36
N ARG A 31 10.21 -0.21 -11.55
CA ARG A 31 10.64 1.13 -11.93
C ARG A 31 11.77 1.57 -11.02
N LYS A 32 12.97 1.71 -11.58
CA LYS A 32 14.13 2.22 -10.83
C LYS A 32 14.41 3.65 -11.22
N HIS A 33 14.52 4.54 -10.24
CA HIS A 33 14.98 5.89 -10.50
C HIS A 33 16.37 5.85 -11.16
N LYS A 34 16.67 6.78 -12.06
CA LYS A 34 17.97 6.82 -12.79
C LYS A 34 19.18 6.82 -11.86
N ASP A 35 19.03 7.45 -10.70
CA ASP A 35 20.09 7.63 -9.69
C ASP A 35 19.97 6.60 -8.55
N TYR A 36 19.04 5.63 -8.66
CA TYR A 36 18.90 4.58 -7.67
C TYR A 36 20.16 3.72 -7.61
N ALA A 37 20.72 3.60 -6.42
CA ALA A 37 21.82 2.71 -6.10
C ALA A 37 21.53 1.96 -4.80
N TYR A 38 21.57 0.64 -4.86
CA TYR A 38 21.40 -0.20 -3.67
C TYR A 38 22.65 -0.12 -2.79
N THR A 39 22.46 0.08 -1.49
CA THR A 39 23.52 0.15 -0.49
C THR A 39 23.23 -0.79 0.68
N LYS A 40 24.20 -1.01 1.57
CA LYS A 40 23.98 -1.78 2.81
C LYS A 40 22.97 -1.14 3.77
N ARG A 41 22.60 0.13 3.56
CA ARG A 41 21.60 0.85 4.36
C ARG A 41 20.23 0.89 3.70
N SER A 42 20.12 0.45 2.45
CA SER A 42 18.86 0.39 1.72
C SER A 42 17.88 -0.53 2.42
N ARG A 43 16.67 -0.02 2.66
CA ARG A 43 15.57 -0.75 3.29
C ARG A 43 14.53 -1.10 2.23
N THR A 44 13.84 -2.21 2.45
CA THR A 44 12.69 -2.61 1.65
C THR A 44 11.42 -2.40 2.47
N PHE A 45 10.46 -1.69 1.91
CA PHE A 45 9.14 -1.46 2.49
C PHE A 45 8.09 -2.22 1.69
N LEU A 46 7.20 -2.94 2.37
CA LEU A 46 6.06 -3.58 1.72
C LEU A 46 4.80 -2.75 1.99
N CYS A 47 4.07 -2.35 0.95
CA CYS A 47 2.83 -1.60 1.08
C CYS A 47 1.66 -2.38 0.49
N GLY A 48 0.61 -2.60 1.29
CA GLY A 48 -0.65 -3.18 0.82
C GLY A 48 -1.46 -2.13 0.06
N THR A 49 -1.67 -2.37 -1.23
CA THR A 49 -2.33 -1.43 -2.15
C THR A 49 -3.58 -2.03 -2.80
N ASP A 50 -4.61 -1.21 -2.95
CA ASP A 50 -5.83 -1.54 -3.69
C ASP A 50 -6.35 -0.30 -4.44
N THR A 51 -7.54 -0.38 -5.03
CA THR A 51 -8.16 0.71 -5.80
C THR A 51 -8.87 1.76 -4.94
N ASN A 52 -8.79 1.67 -3.60
CA ASN A 52 -9.44 2.58 -2.69
C ASN A 52 -8.50 3.69 -2.20
N ASP A 53 -9.06 4.86 -1.91
CA ASP A 53 -8.32 6.04 -1.44
C ASP A 53 -7.48 5.79 -0.19
N TYR A 54 -7.89 4.90 0.72
CA TYR A 54 -7.15 4.71 1.97
C TYR A 54 -5.81 3.99 1.78
N SER A 55 -5.68 3.12 0.78
CA SER A 55 -4.39 2.53 0.45
C SER A 55 -3.53 3.49 -0.34
N ASP A 56 -4.15 4.32 -1.18
CA ASP A 56 -3.45 5.36 -1.93
C ASP A 56 -2.80 6.38 -0.98
N THR A 57 -3.55 6.88 0.02
CA THR A 57 -3.00 7.76 1.07
C THR A 57 -1.93 7.06 1.91
N ALA A 58 -2.02 5.74 2.09
CA ALA A 58 -1.00 5.00 2.84
C ALA A 58 0.33 4.92 2.09
N LEU A 59 0.25 4.75 0.77
CA LEU A 59 1.41 4.73 -0.10
C LEU A 59 2.05 6.12 -0.25
N GLU A 60 1.23 7.16 -0.42
CA GLU A 60 1.69 8.56 -0.43
C GLU A 60 2.43 8.88 0.88
N TRP A 61 1.81 8.59 2.03
CA TRP A 61 2.46 8.76 3.33
C TRP A 61 3.77 7.99 3.49
N LEU A 62 3.85 6.75 2.98
CA LEU A 62 5.07 5.96 3.01
C LEU A 62 6.19 6.65 2.22
N ILE A 63 5.89 7.09 1.00
CA ILE A 63 6.86 7.75 0.11
C ILE A 63 7.34 9.08 0.73
N ASP A 64 6.42 9.87 1.30
CA ASP A 64 6.72 11.21 1.80
C ASP A 64 7.49 11.19 3.13
N GLU A 65 7.13 10.29 4.05
CA GLU A 65 7.53 10.38 5.46
C GLU A 65 8.58 9.36 5.89
N LEU A 66 8.74 8.25 5.16
CA LEU A 66 9.61 7.14 5.60
C LEU A 66 10.68 6.74 4.60
N VAL A 67 10.39 6.84 3.31
CA VAL A 67 11.27 6.35 2.25
C VAL A 67 12.37 7.37 1.97
N ASP A 68 13.62 6.93 1.95
CA ASP A 68 14.78 7.75 1.61
C ASP A 68 15.46 7.25 0.33
N ASP A 69 16.43 8.02 -0.19
CA ASP A 69 17.21 7.62 -1.36
C ASP A 69 17.88 6.25 -1.16
N GLY A 70 17.81 5.42 -2.19
CA GLY A 70 18.35 4.06 -2.19
C GLY A 70 17.41 3.02 -1.57
N ASP A 71 16.26 3.40 -1.01
CA ASP A 71 15.26 2.46 -0.51
C ASP A 71 14.43 1.83 -1.65
N GLU A 72 13.81 0.69 -1.35
CA GLU A 72 12.89 -0.01 -2.24
C GLU A 72 11.47 -0.07 -1.65
N VAL A 73 10.48 0.25 -2.48
CA VAL A 73 9.07 0.21 -2.12
C VAL A 73 8.37 -0.85 -2.96
N VAL A 74 7.93 -1.92 -2.30
CA VAL A 74 7.17 -3.02 -2.89
C VAL A 74 5.68 -2.76 -2.66
N CYS A 75 4.97 -2.37 -3.70
CA CYS A 75 3.52 -2.20 -3.71
C CYS A 75 2.87 -3.55 -4.04
N LEU A 76 2.22 -4.18 -3.07
CA LEU A 76 1.46 -5.40 -3.27
C LEU A 76 0.01 -5.07 -3.61
N ARG A 77 -0.44 -5.49 -4.79
CA ARG A 77 -1.83 -5.46 -5.23
C ARG A 77 -2.34 -6.89 -5.37
N VAL A 78 -3.28 -7.27 -4.49
CA VAL A 78 -3.91 -8.60 -4.55
C VAL A 78 -5.33 -8.47 -5.08
N VAL A 79 -5.66 -9.33 -6.04
CA VAL A 79 -7.01 -9.45 -6.63
C VAL A 79 -7.57 -10.84 -6.32
N GLU A 80 -8.78 -10.89 -5.77
CA GLU A 80 -9.42 -12.15 -5.43
C GLU A 80 -9.90 -12.88 -6.70
N LYS A 81 -9.86 -14.22 -6.69
CA LYS A 81 -10.10 -15.06 -7.87
C LYS A 81 -11.52 -14.91 -8.43
N ASP A 82 -12.49 -14.62 -7.57
CA ASP A 82 -13.91 -14.43 -7.85
C ASP A 82 -14.29 -12.96 -8.10
N SER A 83 -13.32 -12.04 -8.08
CA SER A 83 -13.55 -10.64 -8.41
C SER A 83 -13.94 -10.44 -9.88
N ARG A 84 -14.66 -9.34 -10.15
CA ARG A 84 -15.06 -8.98 -11.52
C ARG A 84 -13.85 -8.72 -12.41
N GLU A 85 -12.77 -8.20 -11.84
CA GLU A 85 -11.47 -7.99 -12.49
C GLU A 85 -10.85 -9.33 -12.90
N ALA A 86 -10.74 -10.29 -11.99
CA ALA A 86 -10.18 -11.61 -12.27
C ALA A 86 -10.98 -12.37 -13.34
N ILE A 87 -12.32 -12.34 -13.26
CA ILE A 87 -13.20 -12.97 -14.26
C ILE A 87 -13.02 -12.33 -15.64
N ARG A 88 -12.87 -10.99 -15.70
CA ARG A 88 -12.62 -10.29 -16.97
C ARG A 88 -11.30 -10.69 -17.62
N TRP A 89 -10.27 -10.93 -16.83
CA TRP A 89 -8.99 -11.39 -17.37
C TRP A 89 -9.07 -12.86 -17.84
N GLN A 90 -9.82 -13.72 -17.16
CA GLN A 90 -10.00 -15.11 -17.60
C GLN A 90 -10.81 -15.25 -18.91
N GLY A 91 -11.70 -14.30 -19.23
CA GLY A 91 -12.66 -14.39 -20.34
C GLY A 91 -12.20 -13.94 -21.75
N GLY A 92 -10.90 -13.86 -22.05
CA GLY A 92 -10.42 -13.65 -23.44
C GLY A 92 -9.76 -12.30 -23.75
N HIS A 93 -9.57 -11.41 -22.76
CA HIS A 93 -8.66 -10.26 -22.83
C HIS A 93 -7.42 -10.42 -21.93
N GLY A 94 -7.19 -11.65 -21.44
CA GLY A 94 -6.40 -11.95 -20.26
C GLY A 94 -5.05 -11.30 -20.16
N GLU A 95 -4.16 -11.53 -21.13
CA GLU A 95 -2.77 -11.09 -21.02
C GLU A 95 -2.56 -9.58 -21.14
N LYS A 96 -3.35 -8.93 -21.98
CA LYS A 96 -3.24 -7.48 -22.20
C LYS A 96 -3.95 -6.67 -21.11
N GLY A 97 -5.02 -7.23 -20.51
CA GLY A 97 -5.86 -6.54 -19.53
C GLY A 97 -5.15 -6.30 -18.20
N TYR A 98 -4.64 -7.35 -17.55
CA TYR A 98 -3.97 -7.19 -16.25
C TYR A 98 -2.69 -6.36 -16.40
N ARG A 99 -1.93 -6.55 -17.49
CA ARG A 99 -0.67 -5.83 -17.70
C ARG A 99 -0.90 -4.34 -17.89
N LEU A 100 -1.90 -3.96 -18.68
CA LEU A 100 -2.28 -2.55 -18.85
C LEU A 100 -2.76 -1.93 -17.54
N GLU A 101 -3.53 -2.66 -16.72
CA GLU A 101 -3.97 -2.18 -15.42
C GLU A 101 -2.80 -2.01 -14.44
N ALA A 102 -1.90 -3.00 -14.39
CA ALA A 102 -0.70 -2.96 -13.58
C ALA A 102 0.24 -1.82 -14.01
N GLU A 103 0.46 -1.61 -15.31
CA GLU A 103 1.25 -0.49 -15.83
C GLU A 103 0.64 0.86 -15.44
N ARG A 104 -0.68 1.04 -15.63
CA ARG A 104 -1.37 2.27 -15.19
C ARG A 104 -1.28 2.49 -13.69
N PHE A 105 -1.39 1.42 -12.91
CA PHE A 105 -1.27 1.50 -11.47
C PHE A 105 0.15 1.92 -11.07
N LEU A 106 1.18 1.31 -11.66
CA LEU A 106 2.57 1.67 -11.42
C LEU A 106 2.89 3.12 -11.82
N GLU A 107 2.40 3.59 -12.96
CA GLU A 107 2.51 5.00 -13.36
C GLU A 107 1.86 5.94 -12.33
N SER A 108 0.74 5.53 -11.72
CA SER A 108 0.09 6.31 -10.66
C SER A 108 0.88 6.32 -9.34
N ILE A 109 1.72 5.31 -9.12
CA ILE A 109 2.63 5.22 -7.97
C ILE A 109 3.85 6.10 -8.21
N GLU A 110 4.45 6.04 -9.41
CA GLU A 110 5.60 6.87 -9.80
C GLU A 110 5.32 8.36 -9.59
N LYS A 111 4.11 8.81 -9.96
CA LYS A 111 3.68 10.21 -9.79
C LYS A 111 3.59 10.68 -8.34
N LYS A 112 3.59 9.76 -7.36
CA LYS A 112 3.58 10.10 -5.92
C LYS A 112 4.96 10.48 -5.41
N ASN A 113 6.04 10.09 -6.10
CA ASN A 113 7.39 10.54 -5.73
C ASN A 113 7.62 11.98 -6.23
N THR A 114 7.01 12.95 -5.55
CA THR A 114 7.08 14.37 -5.92
C THR A 114 8.43 15.01 -5.59
N ASP A 115 9.17 14.42 -4.65
CA ASP A 115 10.47 14.89 -4.18
C ASP A 115 11.65 14.38 -5.03
N ASP A 116 11.37 13.64 -6.12
CA ASP A 116 12.39 13.06 -7.02
C ASP A 116 13.41 12.14 -6.30
N ARG A 117 12.95 11.42 -5.27
CA ARG A 117 13.81 10.51 -4.49
C ARG A 117 14.36 9.37 -5.35
N ALA A 118 15.62 9.01 -5.15
CA ALA A 118 16.31 7.97 -5.88
C ALA A 118 15.93 6.56 -5.39
N ILE A 119 14.70 6.14 -5.65
CA ILE A 119 14.09 4.91 -5.11
C ILE A 119 13.81 3.84 -6.17
N SER A 120 13.68 2.58 -5.73
CA SER A 120 13.19 1.45 -6.53
C SER A 120 11.72 1.21 -6.19
N LEU A 121 10.84 1.25 -7.20
CA LEU A 121 9.43 0.94 -7.06
C LEU A 121 9.16 -0.43 -7.69
N VAL A 122 8.60 -1.35 -6.92
CA VAL A 122 8.22 -2.69 -7.38
C VAL A 122 6.72 -2.83 -7.20
N LEU A 123 6.00 -3.21 -8.26
CA LEU A 123 4.59 -3.58 -8.18
C LEU A 123 4.48 -5.09 -8.28
N GLU A 124 4.02 -5.70 -7.20
CA GLU A 124 3.64 -7.11 -7.09
C GLU A 124 2.13 -7.24 -7.30
N PHE A 125 1.74 -7.69 -8.49
CA PHE A 125 0.34 -7.86 -8.88
C PHE A 125 -0.02 -9.33 -8.84
N ALA A 126 -0.79 -9.75 -7.83
CA ALA A 126 -1.07 -11.16 -7.55
C ALA A 126 -2.56 -11.47 -7.56
N VAL A 127 -2.94 -12.65 -8.06
CA VAL A 127 -4.30 -13.17 -7.95
C VAL A 127 -4.36 -14.26 -6.88
N GLY A 128 -5.17 -14.06 -5.84
CA GLY A 128 -5.28 -15.01 -4.75
C GLY A 128 -5.94 -14.46 -3.50
N LYS A 129 -5.80 -15.19 -2.38
CA LYS A 129 -6.28 -14.73 -1.08
C LYS A 129 -5.32 -13.67 -0.53
N VAL A 130 -5.87 -12.51 -0.15
CA VAL A 130 -5.09 -11.35 0.32
C VAL A 130 -4.14 -11.71 1.46
N HIS A 131 -4.63 -12.41 2.48
CA HIS A 131 -3.83 -12.79 3.65
C HIS A 131 -2.63 -13.67 3.28
N ASP A 132 -2.85 -14.67 2.44
CA ASP A 132 -1.80 -15.62 2.02
C ASP A 132 -0.73 -14.91 1.19
N MET A 133 -1.15 -14.01 0.29
CA MET A 133 -0.23 -13.24 -0.55
C MET A 133 0.59 -12.25 0.28
N ILE A 134 0.00 -11.58 1.27
CA ILE A 134 0.75 -10.71 2.20
C ILE A 134 1.84 -11.52 2.92
N GLN A 135 1.48 -12.66 3.52
CA GLN A 135 2.44 -13.52 4.23
C GLN A 135 3.53 -14.05 3.30
N ARG A 136 3.18 -14.38 2.05
CA ARG A 136 4.14 -14.80 1.02
C ARG A 136 5.11 -13.66 0.67
N MET A 137 4.62 -12.45 0.41
CA MET A 137 5.48 -11.32 0.07
C MET A 137 6.40 -10.93 1.22
N ILE A 138 5.93 -11.01 2.47
CA ILE A 138 6.79 -10.78 3.64
C ILE A 138 7.96 -11.77 3.68
N ARG A 139 7.72 -13.06 3.34
CA ARG A 139 8.78 -14.07 3.28
C ARG A 139 9.75 -13.89 2.11
N ILE A 140 9.26 -13.39 0.97
CA ILE A 140 10.09 -13.19 -0.24
C ILE A 140 10.97 -11.95 -0.10
N TYR A 141 10.38 -10.85 0.35
CA TYR A 141 11.05 -9.55 0.38
C TYR A 141 11.73 -9.20 1.69
N GLU A 142 11.42 -9.94 2.77
CA GLU A 142 11.90 -9.66 4.13
C GLU A 142 11.88 -8.15 4.47
N PRO A 143 10.74 -7.47 4.30
CA PRO A 143 10.68 -6.02 4.38
C PRO A 143 10.96 -5.55 5.81
N ALA A 144 11.60 -4.39 5.94
CA ALA A 144 11.83 -3.74 7.23
C ALA A 144 10.51 -3.42 7.95
N MET A 145 9.44 -3.17 7.19
CA MET A 145 8.07 -3.01 7.71
C MET A 145 7.00 -3.17 6.63
N LEU A 146 5.78 -3.45 7.09
CA LEU A 146 4.56 -3.51 6.28
C LEU A 146 3.68 -2.27 6.53
N VAL A 147 3.31 -1.56 5.47
CA VAL A 147 2.39 -0.42 5.51
C VAL A 147 1.04 -0.81 4.94
N VAL A 148 -0.05 -0.50 5.66
CA VAL A 148 -1.42 -0.76 5.21
C VAL A 148 -2.34 0.42 5.50
N GLY A 149 -3.24 0.71 4.56
CA GLY A 149 -4.25 1.74 4.76
C GLY A 149 -5.42 1.28 5.64
N THR A 150 -6.10 2.24 6.29
CA THR A 150 -7.37 1.97 6.98
C THR A 150 -8.47 2.94 6.60
N ARG A 151 -9.68 2.39 6.37
CA ARG A 151 -10.91 3.18 6.21
C ARG A 151 -11.27 3.96 7.49
N GLY A 152 -10.82 3.49 8.65
CA GLY A 152 -10.98 4.16 9.94
C GLY A 152 -12.43 4.22 10.45
N ARG A 153 -13.17 3.10 10.38
CA ARG A 153 -14.54 2.98 10.91
C ARG A 153 -14.59 3.36 12.40
N SER A 154 -15.71 3.95 12.84
CA SER A 154 -15.91 4.33 14.24
C SER A 154 -16.10 3.06 15.06
N LEU A 155 -15.27 2.84 16.08
CA LEU A 155 -15.40 1.73 17.03
C LEU A 155 -16.49 2.00 18.09
N THR A 156 -17.52 2.78 17.74
CA THR A 156 -18.62 3.11 18.65
C THR A 156 -19.61 1.96 18.68
N GLY A 157 -19.69 1.27 19.82
CA GLY A 157 -20.61 0.15 20.08
C GLY A 157 -20.12 -1.21 19.61
N TYR A 158 -20.94 -2.24 19.84
CA TYR A 158 -20.66 -3.65 19.50
C TYR A 158 -20.38 -3.92 18.00
N SER A 159 -20.77 -2.99 17.12
CA SER A 159 -20.48 -3.06 15.68
C SER A 159 -18.98 -2.98 15.34
N GLY A 160 -18.15 -2.38 16.20
CA GLY A 160 -16.70 -2.30 16.02
C GLY A 160 -15.98 -3.65 16.22
N LEU A 161 -16.50 -4.50 17.10
CA LEU A 161 -15.98 -5.84 17.41
C LEU A 161 -16.34 -6.88 16.33
N LEU A 162 -17.49 -6.69 15.67
CA LEU A 162 -18.09 -7.65 14.73
C LEU A 162 -17.62 -7.50 13.27
N SER A 163 -16.67 -6.61 12.98
CA SER A 163 -16.06 -6.53 11.64
C SER A 163 -14.97 -7.59 11.47
N SER A 164 -15.38 -8.83 11.26
CA SER A 164 -14.49 -9.93 10.86
C SER A 164 -14.05 -9.73 9.41
N GLY A 165 -12.79 -9.34 9.17
CA GLY A 165 -12.23 -9.30 7.81
C GLY A 165 -11.48 -8.04 7.41
N SER A 166 -11.08 -7.16 8.33
CA SER A 166 -10.20 -6.03 7.96
C SER A 166 -8.77 -6.51 7.74
N VAL A 167 -8.21 -6.32 6.53
CA VAL A 167 -6.81 -6.64 6.20
C VAL A 167 -5.83 -6.01 7.19
N SER A 168 -6.02 -4.74 7.55
CA SER A 168 -5.18 -4.07 8.55
C SER A 168 -5.23 -4.71 9.94
N LYS A 169 -6.37 -5.28 10.35
CA LYS A 169 -6.49 -6.02 11.62
C LYS A 169 -5.76 -7.35 11.52
N TYR A 170 -5.92 -8.06 10.40
CA TYR A 170 -5.19 -9.30 10.14
C TYR A 170 -3.68 -9.09 10.20
N CYS A 171 -3.16 -8.05 9.53
CA CYS A 171 -1.73 -7.74 9.53
C CYS A 171 -1.22 -7.42 10.94
N LEU A 172 -1.94 -6.62 11.73
CA LEU A 172 -1.56 -6.33 13.12
C LEU A 172 -1.50 -7.58 14.02
N GLN A 173 -2.32 -8.59 13.73
CA GLN A 173 -2.40 -9.81 14.53
C GLN A 173 -1.38 -10.89 14.12
N HIS A 174 -1.03 -10.96 12.84
CA HIS A 174 -0.31 -12.11 12.27
C HIS A 174 0.97 -11.73 11.51
N SER A 175 1.29 -10.45 11.36
CA SER A 175 2.52 -10.04 10.65
C SER A 175 3.74 -10.35 11.51
N PRO A 176 4.77 -11.02 10.95
CA PRO A 176 6.04 -11.22 11.64
C PRO A 176 6.95 -9.97 11.57
N VAL A 177 6.60 -8.99 10.72
CA VAL A 177 7.32 -7.70 10.58
C VAL A 177 6.51 -6.55 11.19
N PRO A 178 7.16 -5.45 11.61
CA PRO A 178 6.46 -4.26 12.10
C PRO A 178 5.40 -3.77 11.11
N VAL A 179 4.21 -3.41 11.61
CA VAL A 179 3.08 -2.95 10.78
C VAL A 179 2.72 -1.52 11.11
N ILE A 180 2.66 -0.67 10.09
CA ILE A 180 2.16 0.71 10.19
C ILE A 180 0.78 0.79 9.53
N VAL A 181 -0.19 1.29 10.29
CA VAL A 181 -1.56 1.50 9.80
C VAL A 181 -1.78 2.98 9.55
N VAL A 182 -1.84 3.36 8.28
CA VAL A 182 -2.01 4.75 7.87
C VAL A 182 -3.48 5.10 7.77
N ARG A 183 -3.85 6.21 8.42
CA ARG A 183 -5.21 6.75 8.40
C ARG A 183 -5.24 8.05 7.59
N PRO A 184 -6.18 8.23 6.65
CA PRO A 184 -6.26 9.44 5.85
C PRO A 184 -6.35 10.73 6.68
N SER A 185 -5.48 11.69 6.37
CA SER A 185 -5.32 12.99 7.06
C SER A 185 -6.63 13.80 7.06
N SER A 186 -7.35 13.84 5.93
CA SER A 186 -8.64 14.53 5.80
C SER A 186 -9.69 14.05 6.83
N LYS A 187 -9.73 12.74 7.11
CA LYS A 187 -10.61 12.16 8.14
C LYS A 187 -10.12 12.47 9.55
N ARG A 188 -8.81 12.53 9.76
CA ARG A 188 -8.19 12.91 11.04
C ARG A 188 -8.54 14.35 11.39
N GLU A 189 -8.39 15.27 10.44
CA GLU A 189 -8.71 16.70 10.62
C GLU A 189 -10.20 16.94 10.81
N LYS A 190 -11.09 16.26 10.07
CA LYS A 190 -12.55 16.34 10.31
C LYS A 190 -12.92 15.88 11.73
N LYS A 191 -12.35 14.78 12.22
CA LYS A 191 -12.57 14.31 13.60
C LYS A 191 -11.97 15.26 14.63
N LYS A 192 -10.78 15.84 14.38
CA LYS A 192 -10.15 16.85 15.25
C LYS A 192 -11.03 18.09 15.35
N ARG A 193 -11.52 18.62 14.23
CA ARG A 193 -12.46 19.75 14.19
C ARG A 193 -13.77 19.45 14.92
N LYS A 194 -14.36 18.26 14.72
CA LYS A 194 -15.56 17.84 15.46
C LYS A 194 -15.31 17.81 16.97
N ARG A 195 -14.16 17.28 17.40
CA ARG A 195 -13.74 17.20 18.80
C ARG A 195 -13.47 18.56 19.45
N LEU A 196 -12.92 19.51 18.69
CA LEU A 196 -12.69 20.88 19.17
C LEU A 196 -13.98 21.69 19.30
N ARG A 197 -15.02 21.32 18.56
CA ARG A 197 -16.34 21.96 18.60
C ARG A 197 -17.30 21.34 19.62
N ASP A 198 -16.84 20.37 20.42
CA ASP A 198 -17.66 19.72 21.44
C ASP A 198 -17.47 20.43 22.79
N PRO A 199 -18.41 21.29 23.22
CA PRO A 199 -18.27 22.07 24.46
C PRO A 199 -18.38 21.20 25.72
N SER A 200 -18.87 19.97 25.61
CA SER A 200 -18.95 19.02 26.74
C SER A 200 -17.63 18.30 27.00
N ARG A 201 -16.67 18.42 26.08
CA ARG A 201 -15.41 17.68 26.13
C ARG A 201 -14.32 18.49 26.83
N THR A 202 -14.18 18.27 28.13
CA THR A 202 -13.02 18.74 28.90
C THR A 202 -11.79 17.96 28.48
N GLY A 203 -10.76 18.65 27.97
CA GLY A 203 -9.48 18.03 27.67
C GLY A 203 -8.73 17.65 28.95
N TYR A 204 -7.81 16.69 28.85
CA TYR A 204 -6.92 16.34 29.98
C TYR A 204 -6.14 17.56 30.50
N ARG A 205 -5.81 18.51 29.61
CA ARG A 205 -5.17 19.78 29.97
C ARG A 205 -6.10 20.65 30.82
N ASP A 206 -7.38 20.77 30.43
CA ASP A 206 -8.38 21.55 31.18
C ASP A 206 -8.71 20.94 32.55
N ILE A 207 -8.48 19.63 32.73
CA ILE A 207 -8.61 18.94 34.03
C ILE A 207 -7.40 19.23 34.92
N LEU A 208 -6.19 19.24 34.34
CA LEU A 208 -4.95 19.55 35.06
C LEU A 208 -4.82 21.03 35.41
N ASP A 209 -5.30 21.93 34.56
CA ASP A 209 -5.30 23.39 34.81
C ASP A 209 -6.36 23.81 35.85
N LYS A 210 -7.26 22.90 36.24
CA LYS A 210 -8.29 23.10 37.28
C LYS A 210 -7.97 22.42 38.61
N ALA A 211 -6.86 21.69 38.71
CA ALA A 211 -6.37 21.05 39.93
C ALA A 211 -5.28 21.91 40.58
#